data_AF-A0AAD9BCB6-F1
#
_entry.id   AF-A0AAD9BCB6-F1
#
_cell.length_a   1.000
_cell.length_b   1.000
_cell.length_c   1.000
_cell.angle_alpha   90.00
_cell.angle_beta   90.00
_cell.angle_gamma   90.00
#
_symmetry.space_group_name_H-M   'P 1'
#
loop_
_entity.id
_entity.type
_entity.pdbx_description
1 polymer ?
#
loop_
_entity_poly.entity_id
_entity_poly.type
_entity_poly.pdbx_seq_one_letter_code
_entity_poly.pdbx_strand_id
1 'polypeptide(L)'
;MATGKALTGPEPSLPPTHESFLIGVGRADCTGPPADIPLLKYGDLYRQDNVVLSGTHTHSGPAGYFQYTLFMISCKGFMKESIEPLVNGIVKSIDIAHSSIRPGRIFRSRGELEDSSLNRSPHSYLNNPESERHRYKWNTDKQVLVLKFTDLDGDGIGMLSWFAVHAVSMNYTNRMVSSDNMGYASYLLEQDKNRGQLPGQGGFVAGFSSSNLGDVSPNTKGPHCMNTGLPCDYLNSSCPTKQCGAFGPGADMFESTRIIGHNIYMKELYGTAVEEVTGVLHLAHQWVNMTDVTVQINATHTVSNTHIMENSFAAGTTDGGGDLNFTQGAVEGDPFWDGIRDALVGVPSNQTQACHHPKPILFNTGEIVDVQIITVGSVAVVAVPGEMT
;
A
#
# COMPACT_ATOMS: atom_id res chain seq x y z
N MET A 1 4.20 28.04 -74.39
CA MET A 1 3.58 27.62 -73.12
C MET A 1 4.66 27.00 -72.26
N ALA A 2 5.19 27.75 -71.31
CA ALA A 2 6.06 27.23 -70.26
C ALA A 2 5.34 27.52 -68.94
N THR A 3 4.83 26.47 -68.29
CA THR A 3 4.14 26.57 -67.00
C THR A 3 5.11 26.13 -65.91
N GLY A 4 5.59 27.08 -65.11
CA GLY A 4 6.37 26.80 -63.91
C GLY A 4 5.51 26.13 -62.84
N LYS A 5 6.01 25.03 -62.27
CA LYS A 5 5.47 24.46 -61.03
C LYS A 5 6.13 25.15 -59.85
N ALA A 6 5.33 25.85 -59.06
CA ALA A 6 5.73 26.33 -57.74
C ALA A 6 5.86 25.13 -56.78
N LEU A 7 7.00 25.03 -56.09
CA LEU A 7 7.20 24.11 -54.99
C LEU A 7 6.53 24.71 -53.75
N THR A 8 5.43 24.12 -53.30
CA THR A 8 4.82 24.43 -52.00
C THR A 8 5.62 23.72 -50.92
N GLY A 9 6.16 24.49 -49.95
CA GLY A 9 6.82 23.94 -48.76
C GLY A 9 5.86 23.13 -47.88
N PRO A 10 6.37 22.34 -46.93
CA PRO A 10 5.54 21.54 -46.04
C PRO A 10 4.65 22.44 -45.19
N GLU A 11 3.37 22.07 -45.07
CA GLU A 11 2.43 22.71 -44.15
C GLU A 11 2.99 22.67 -42.72
N PRO A 12 2.79 23.73 -41.91
CA PRO A 12 3.14 23.70 -40.51
C PRO A 12 2.34 22.60 -39.82
N SER A 13 3.05 21.63 -39.25
CA SER A 13 2.44 20.61 -38.39
C SER A 13 1.66 21.30 -37.29
N LEU A 14 0.36 21.00 -37.21
CA LEU A 14 -0.48 21.39 -36.08
C LEU A 14 0.25 21.04 -34.76
N PRO A 15 0.32 21.95 -33.79
CA PRO A 15 0.86 21.62 -32.47
C PRO A 15 0.10 20.40 -31.93
N PRO A 16 0.78 19.48 -31.22
CA PRO A 16 0.12 18.32 -30.66
C PRO A 16 -1.06 18.80 -29.82
N THR A 17 -2.25 18.28 -30.13
CA THR A 17 -3.45 18.52 -29.34
C THR A 17 -3.17 18.00 -27.94
N HIS A 18 -2.96 18.91 -26.99
CA HIS A 18 -2.87 18.56 -25.58
C HIS A 18 -4.26 18.04 -25.16
N GLU A 19 -4.45 16.72 -25.21
CA GLU A 19 -5.63 16.10 -24.61
C GLU A 19 -5.63 16.42 -23.12
N SER A 20 -6.62 17.19 -22.70
CA SER A 20 -6.82 17.54 -21.30
C SER A 20 -7.45 16.34 -20.60
N PHE A 21 -6.82 15.84 -19.54
CA PHE A 21 -7.34 14.72 -18.74
C PHE A 21 -7.79 15.19 -17.36
N LEU A 22 -8.74 14.47 -16.79
CA LEU A 22 -9.27 14.72 -15.46
C LEU A 22 -8.62 13.73 -14.50
N ILE A 23 -7.92 14.26 -13.48
CA ILE A 23 -7.40 13.47 -12.37
C ILE A 23 -8.01 13.99 -11.07
N GLY A 24 -8.55 13.08 -10.28
CA GLY A 24 -9.08 13.37 -8.95
C GLY A 24 -8.34 12.55 -7.91
N VAL A 25 -8.03 13.18 -6.78
CA VAL A 25 -7.53 12.47 -5.60
C VAL A 25 -8.51 12.73 -4.46
N GLY A 26 -9.15 11.67 -3.99
CA GLY A 26 -9.95 11.66 -2.77
C GLY A 26 -9.22 10.86 -1.70
N ARG A 27 -9.49 11.17 -0.42
CA ARG A 27 -8.93 10.40 0.71
C ARG A 27 -10.05 9.87 1.59
N ALA A 28 -10.08 8.56 1.76
CA ALA A 28 -10.76 7.86 2.83
C ALA A 28 -9.79 6.77 3.33
N ASP A 29 -9.69 6.60 4.63
CA ASP A 29 -8.67 5.73 5.21
C ASP A 29 -9.24 4.34 5.56
N CYS A 30 -8.53 3.28 5.16
CA CYS A 30 -8.90 1.89 5.37
C CYS A 30 -7.70 0.96 5.20
N THR A 31 -7.91 -0.32 5.54
CA THR A 31 -6.91 -1.40 5.38
C THR A 31 -7.51 -2.53 4.55
N GLY A 32 -7.11 -2.60 3.28
CA GLY A 32 -7.64 -3.59 2.34
C GLY A 32 -8.96 -3.18 1.68
N PRO A 33 -9.49 -4.00 0.77
CA PRO A 33 -10.57 -3.60 -0.12
C PRO A 33 -11.92 -3.59 0.61
N PRO A 34 -12.67 -2.47 0.60
CA PRO A 34 -14.09 -2.49 0.95
C PRO A 34 -14.87 -3.29 -0.11
N ALA A 35 -15.95 -3.96 0.30
CA ALA A 35 -16.88 -4.55 -0.67
C ALA A 35 -17.50 -3.44 -1.56
N ASP A 36 -17.58 -3.71 -2.86
CA ASP A 36 -18.13 -2.91 -3.97
C ASP A 36 -18.43 -1.42 -3.69
N ILE A 37 -17.71 -0.51 -4.35
CA ILE A 37 -17.98 0.94 -4.32
C ILE A 37 -18.91 1.34 -5.47
N PRO A 38 -20.18 1.69 -5.22
CA PRO A 38 -21.12 2.03 -6.27
C PRO A 38 -20.90 3.48 -6.75
N LEU A 39 -20.45 3.64 -8.00
CA LEU A 39 -20.34 4.95 -8.67
C LEU A 39 -21.44 5.17 -9.73
N LEU A 40 -22.59 4.50 -9.58
CA LEU A 40 -23.73 4.52 -10.51
C LEU A 40 -24.21 5.93 -10.91
N LYS A 41 -24.04 6.91 -10.01
CA LYS A 41 -24.35 8.33 -10.26
C LYS A 41 -23.67 8.89 -11.51
N TYR A 42 -22.51 8.35 -11.89
CA TYR A 42 -21.67 8.85 -12.98
C TYR A 42 -21.71 7.99 -14.24
N GLY A 43 -22.61 6.99 -14.33
CA GLY A 43 -22.67 6.07 -15.46
C GLY A 43 -21.31 5.40 -15.72
N ASP A 44 -20.83 5.45 -16.96
CA ASP A 44 -19.58 4.81 -17.38
C ASP A 44 -18.32 5.71 -17.26
N LEU A 45 -18.44 6.86 -16.57
CA LEU A 45 -17.31 7.78 -16.41
C LEU A 45 -16.22 7.21 -15.50
N TYR A 46 -16.61 6.61 -14.38
CA TYR A 46 -15.72 5.96 -13.42
C TYR A 46 -15.93 4.44 -13.49
N ARG A 47 -14.89 3.73 -13.93
CA ARG A 47 -14.87 2.31 -14.24
C ARG A 47 -13.71 1.62 -13.52
N GLN A 48 -13.71 0.29 -13.57
CA GLN A 48 -12.65 -0.53 -12.96
C GLN A 48 -11.26 -0.21 -13.53
N ASP A 49 -11.15 0.15 -14.81
CA ASP A 49 -9.87 0.47 -15.43
C ASP A 49 -9.29 1.83 -15.02
N ASN A 50 -10.12 2.77 -14.55
CA ASN A 50 -9.72 4.16 -14.33
C ASN A 50 -9.90 4.67 -12.90
N VAL A 51 -10.31 3.81 -11.97
CA VAL A 51 -10.37 4.09 -10.52
C VAL A 51 -9.44 3.14 -9.78
N VAL A 52 -8.48 3.71 -9.04
CA VAL A 52 -7.63 2.97 -8.09
C VAL A 52 -8.06 3.33 -6.67
N LEU A 53 -8.32 2.32 -5.85
CA LEU A 53 -8.57 2.48 -4.42
C LEU A 53 -7.38 1.91 -3.65
N SER A 54 -6.66 2.78 -2.93
CA SER A 54 -5.48 2.41 -2.13
C SER A 54 -5.73 2.74 -0.66
N GLY A 55 -5.49 1.76 0.22
CA GLY A 55 -5.51 1.96 1.67
C GLY A 55 -4.15 2.42 2.18
N THR A 56 -4.14 3.30 3.19
CA THR A 56 -2.88 3.68 3.86
C THR A 56 -2.28 2.55 4.67
N HIS A 57 -3.06 1.49 4.93
CA HIS A 57 -2.72 0.33 5.72
C HIS A 57 -2.63 0.63 7.23
N THR A 58 -3.50 1.50 7.76
CA THR A 58 -3.63 1.74 9.21
C THR A 58 -4.19 0.52 9.96
N HIS A 59 -3.55 0.14 11.06
CA HIS A 59 -4.05 -0.94 11.93
C HIS A 59 -4.99 -0.45 13.03
N SER A 60 -5.42 0.80 12.98
CA SER A 60 -6.31 1.44 13.97
C SER A 60 -7.67 1.85 13.40
N GLY A 61 -8.15 1.14 12.36
CA GLY A 61 -9.50 1.31 11.79
C GLY A 61 -10.54 0.33 12.36
N PRO A 62 -11.84 0.67 12.33
CA PRO A 62 -12.90 -0.30 12.64
C PRO A 62 -12.95 -1.40 11.57
N ALA A 63 -13.10 -2.65 11.98
CA ALA A 63 -13.08 -3.82 11.09
C ALA A 63 -14.45 -4.11 10.42
N GLY A 64 -14.66 -5.30 9.87
CA GLY A 64 -16.00 -5.79 9.49
C GLY A 64 -16.54 -5.35 8.13
N TYR A 65 -15.67 -4.96 7.20
CA TYR A 65 -16.04 -4.55 5.83
C TYR A 65 -15.59 -5.51 4.73
N PHE A 66 -15.06 -6.69 5.09
CA PHE A 66 -14.61 -7.71 4.15
C PHE A 66 -15.70 -8.70 3.78
N GLN A 67 -15.58 -9.26 2.57
CA GLN A 67 -16.47 -10.32 2.06
C GLN A 67 -15.89 -11.75 2.24
N TYR A 68 -14.56 -11.88 2.32
CA TYR A 68 -13.93 -13.20 2.41
C TYR A 68 -13.97 -13.73 3.85
N THR A 69 -14.31 -15.01 4.00
CA THR A 69 -14.54 -15.68 5.29
C THR A 69 -13.37 -15.55 6.25
N LEU A 70 -12.14 -15.63 5.75
CA LEU A 70 -10.93 -15.49 6.56
C LEU A 70 -10.91 -14.16 7.32
N PHE A 71 -11.15 -13.05 6.63
CA PHE A 71 -11.18 -11.73 7.26
C PHE A 71 -12.44 -11.53 8.10
N MET A 72 -13.57 -12.15 7.74
CA MET A 72 -14.78 -12.09 8.58
C MET A 72 -14.57 -12.74 9.95
N ILE A 73 -13.77 -13.81 10.05
CA ILE A 73 -13.48 -14.46 11.34
C ILE A 73 -12.75 -13.51 12.28
N SER A 74 -11.70 -12.83 11.81
CA SER A 74 -10.95 -11.86 12.64
C SER A 74 -11.81 -10.64 13.01
N CYS A 75 -12.72 -10.23 12.12
CA CYS A 75 -13.62 -9.10 12.34
C CYS A 75 -14.88 -9.42 13.16
N LYS A 76 -15.11 -10.71 13.53
CA LYS A 76 -16.35 -11.21 14.13
C LYS A 76 -17.60 -11.00 13.27
N GLY A 77 -17.42 -11.03 11.95
CA GLY A 77 -18.47 -10.92 10.96
C GLY A 77 -18.48 -9.60 10.21
N PHE A 78 -19.55 -9.41 9.43
CA PHE A 78 -19.82 -8.21 8.66
C PHE A 78 -20.53 -7.16 9.53
N MET A 79 -20.03 -5.93 9.54
CA MET A 79 -20.54 -4.83 10.35
C MET A 79 -20.99 -3.68 9.45
N LYS A 80 -22.32 -3.55 9.31
CA LYS A 80 -22.95 -2.55 8.44
C LYS A 80 -22.56 -1.12 8.84
N GLU A 81 -22.47 -0.88 10.14
CA GLU A 81 -22.10 0.39 10.74
C GLU A 81 -20.65 0.79 10.46
N SER A 82 -19.79 -0.14 10.03
CA SER A 82 -18.41 0.14 9.61
C SER A 82 -18.30 0.33 8.10
N ILE A 83 -18.97 -0.50 7.30
CA ILE A 83 -18.89 -0.43 5.84
C ILE A 83 -19.65 0.77 5.26
N GLU A 84 -20.85 1.10 5.74
CA GLU A 84 -21.65 2.18 5.14
C GLU A 84 -20.94 3.54 5.23
N PRO A 85 -20.38 3.97 6.38
CA PRO A 85 -19.60 5.21 6.45
C PRO A 85 -18.36 5.19 5.56
N LEU A 86 -17.70 4.03 5.43
CA LEU A 86 -16.51 3.88 4.58
C LEU A 86 -16.86 4.08 3.10
N VAL A 87 -17.85 3.33 2.60
CA VAL A 87 -18.33 3.44 1.21
C VAL A 87 -18.86 4.83 0.92
N ASN A 88 -19.71 5.38 1.80
CA ASN A 88 -20.24 6.73 1.64
C ASN A 88 -19.13 7.79 1.67
N GLY A 89 -18.11 7.62 2.50
CA GLY A 89 -16.94 8.50 2.57
C GLY A 89 -16.14 8.49 1.28
N ILE A 90 -15.87 7.31 0.72
CA ILE A 90 -15.17 7.14 -0.57
C ILE A 90 -15.96 7.84 -1.68
N VAL A 91 -17.24 7.49 -1.85
CA VAL A 91 -18.10 8.08 -2.90
C VAL A 91 -18.20 9.60 -2.74
N LYS A 92 -18.36 10.10 -1.50
CA LYS A 92 -18.40 11.54 -1.24
C LYS A 92 -17.08 12.23 -1.57
N SER A 93 -15.93 11.60 -1.31
CA SER A 93 -14.63 12.18 -1.68
C SER A 93 -14.47 12.32 -3.19
N ILE A 94 -14.95 11.33 -3.95
CA ILE A 94 -14.99 11.36 -5.42
C ILE A 94 -15.95 12.46 -5.91
N ASP A 95 -17.14 12.57 -5.29
CA ASP A 95 -18.12 13.63 -5.60
C ASP A 95 -17.52 15.05 -5.42
N ILE A 96 -16.78 15.26 -4.33
CA ILE A 96 -16.11 16.54 -4.06
C ILE A 96 -15.00 16.80 -5.09
N ALA A 97 -14.16 15.81 -5.39
CA ALA A 97 -13.12 15.94 -6.40
C ALA A 97 -13.70 16.25 -7.79
N HIS A 98 -14.76 15.53 -8.19
CA HIS A 98 -15.45 15.73 -9.46
C HIS A 98 -16.05 17.14 -9.58
N SER A 99 -16.69 17.63 -8.52
CA SER A 99 -17.34 18.96 -8.53
C SER A 99 -16.36 20.14 -8.39
N SER A 100 -15.09 19.88 -8.08
CA SER A 100 -14.05 20.90 -7.87
C SER A 100 -12.95 20.90 -8.93
N ILE A 101 -13.16 20.17 -10.02
CA ILE A 101 -12.28 20.11 -11.20
C ILE A 101 -11.94 21.52 -11.68
N ARG A 102 -10.66 21.75 -11.96
CA ARG A 102 -10.15 23.00 -12.53
C ARG A 102 -8.91 22.73 -13.38
N PRO A 103 -8.59 23.58 -14.37
CA PRO A 103 -7.33 23.51 -15.09
C PRO A 103 -6.13 23.63 -14.14
N GLY A 104 -5.08 22.86 -14.40
CA GLY A 104 -3.94 22.76 -13.48
C GLY A 104 -2.75 22.04 -14.08
N ARG A 105 -1.70 21.87 -13.26
CA ARG A 105 -0.44 21.22 -13.62
C ARG A 105 -0.04 20.20 -12.57
N ILE A 106 0.71 19.18 -12.98
CA ILE A 106 1.22 18.12 -12.11
C ILE A 106 2.73 18.23 -12.09
N PHE A 107 3.34 18.21 -10.91
CA PHE A 107 4.78 18.18 -10.74
C PHE A 107 5.17 16.96 -9.91
N ARG A 108 6.35 16.41 -10.18
CA ARG A 108 6.92 15.34 -9.37
C ARG A 108 8.21 15.77 -8.68
N SER A 109 8.47 15.18 -7.53
CA SER A 109 9.75 15.27 -6.83
C SER A 109 10.05 13.98 -6.09
N ARG A 110 11.34 13.75 -5.81
CA ARG A 110 11.83 12.59 -5.09
C ARG A 110 12.76 13.04 -3.98
N GLY A 111 12.69 12.36 -2.86
CA GLY A 111 13.60 12.51 -1.74
C GLY A 111 13.95 11.19 -1.12
N GLU A 112 14.80 11.24 -0.10
CA GLU A 112 15.21 10.08 0.68
C GLU A 112 14.86 10.36 2.15
N LEU A 113 14.27 9.38 2.81
CA LEU A 113 13.88 9.46 4.22
C LEU A 113 14.53 8.32 5.01
N GLU A 114 15.55 8.67 5.79
CA GLU A 114 16.20 7.76 6.73
C GLU A 114 15.46 7.75 8.10
N ASP A 115 15.85 6.84 8.99
CA ASP A 115 15.40 6.77 10.40
C ASP A 115 13.88 6.70 10.66
N SER A 116 13.08 6.37 9.64
CA SER A 116 11.62 6.25 9.74
C SER A 116 11.10 4.87 9.30
N SER A 117 12.01 3.96 8.94
CA SER A 117 11.69 2.60 8.52
C SER A 117 12.81 1.62 8.85
N LEU A 118 12.44 0.40 9.26
CA LEU A 118 13.33 -0.71 9.58
C LEU A 118 12.77 -2.00 8.95
N ASN A 119 13.65 -2.84 8.38
CA ASN A 119 13.23 -4.13 7.83
C ASN A 119 12.90 -5.11 8.99
N ARG A 120 11.67 -5.63 9.04
CA ARG A 120 11.19 -6.54 10.09
C ARG A 120 11.45 -8.02 9.79
N SER A 121 11.96 -8.35 8.61
CA SER A 121 12.38 -9.69 8.19
C SER A 121 13.75 -9.67 7.49
N PRO A 122 14.79 -9.08 8.11
CA PRO A 122 16.05 -8.77 7.43
C PRO A 122 16.81 -10.02 6.98
N HIS A 123 16.65 -11.15 7.68
CA HIS A 123 17.24 -12.42 7.25
C HIS A 123 16.68 -12.88 5.90
N SER A 124 15.36 -12.75 5.70
CA SER A 124 14.71 -13.10 4.43
C SER A 124 15.22 -12.23 3.29
N TYR A 125 15.45 -10.93 3.52
CA TYR A 125 16.08 -10.05 2.54
C TYR A 125 17.48 -10.55 2.12
N LEU A 126 18.28 -11.11 3.05
CA LEU A 126 19.62 -11.63 2.74
C LEU A 126 19.60 -12.87 1.82
N ASN A 127 18.47 -13.55 1.69
CA ASN A 127 18.30 -14.68 0.76
C ASN A 127 18.19 -14.22 -0.71
N ASN A 128 17.96 -12.93 -0.96
CA ASN A 128 18.03 -12.39 -2.31
C ASN A 128 19.46 -12.48 -2.88
N PRO A 129 19.63 -12.70 -4.20
CA PRO A 129 20.95 -12.79 -4.84
C PRO A 129 21.88 -11.66 -4.44
N GLU A 130 23.12 -11.98 -4.06
CA GLU A 130 24.10 -10.98 -3.59
C GLU A 130 24.34 -9.89 -4.65
N SER A 131 24.41 -10.27 -5.92
CA SER A 131 24.55 -9.32 -7.04
C SER A 131 23.37 -8.36 -7.17
N GLU A 132 22.18 -8.76 -6.76
CA GLU A 132 21.01 -7.89 -6.72
C GLU A 132 21.09 -6.94 -5.52
N ARG A 133 21.36 -7.47 -4.33
CA ARG A 133 21.47 -6.67 -3.10
C ARG A 133 22.51 -5.56 -3.21
N HIS A 134 23.65 -5.83 -3.85
CA HIS A 134 24.70 -4.82 -4.07
C HIS A 134 24.29 -3.64 -4.98
N ARG A 135 23.13 -3.71 -5.65
CA ARG A 135 22.58 -2.60 -6.45
C ARG A 135 21.84 -1.58 -5.58
N TYR A 136 21.55 -1.90 -4.32
CA TYR A 136 20.77 -1.07 -3.41
C TYR A 136 21.58 -0.75 -2.15
N LYS A 137 21.43 0.46 -1.61
CA LYS A 137 22.16 0.90 -0.41
C LYS A 137 21.51 0.40 0.89
N TRP A 138 20.22 0.08 0.88
CA TRP A 138 19.47 -0.40 2.06
C TRP A 138 18.59 -1.61 1.73
N ASN A 139 18.13 -2.28 2.78
CA ASN A 139 17.14 -3.36 2.74
C ASN A 139 15.69 -2.88 2.94
N THR A 140 15.45 -1.59 2.78
CA THR A 140 14.12 -0.96 2.77
C THR A 140 14.15 0.16 1.75
N ASP A 141 13.03 0.42 1.07
CA ASP A 141 12.95 1.55 0.16
C ASP A 141 12.90 2.86 0.96
N LYS A 142 13.95 3.67 0.84
CA LYS A 142 14.05 4.98 1.48
C LYS A 142 13.51 6.11 0.62
N GLN A 143 13.11 5.83 -0.63
CA GLN A 143 12.66 6.86 -1.54
C GLN A 143 11.25 7.33 -1.19
N VAL A 144 11.08 8.65 -1.07
CA VAL A 144 9.78 9.31 -1.01
C VAL A 144 9.50 9.90 -2.40
N LEU A 145 8.37 9.55 -3.00
CA LEU A 145 7.91 10.14 -4.27
C LEU A 145 6.70 11.03 -4.01
N VAL A 146 6.74 12.26 -4.48
CA VAL A 146 5.62 13.22 -4.37
C VAL A 146 5.12 13.59 -5.75
N LEU A 147 3.79 13.57 -5.92
CA LEU A 147 3.07 14.27 -6.96
C LEU A 147 2.34 15.47 -6.36
N LYS A 148 2.66 16.65 -6.88
CA LYS A 148 2.05 17.93 -6.53
C LYS A 148 1.05 18.32 -7.62
N PHE A 149 -0.15 18.68 -7.20
CA PHE A 149 -1.21 19.17 -8.07
C PHE A 149 -1.42 20.66 -7.80
N THR A 150 -1.31 21.50 -8.83
CA THR A 150 -1.56 22.95 -8.73
C THR A 150 -2.64 23.38 -9.70
N ASP A 151 -3.31 24.49 -9.40
CA ASP A 151 -4.05 25.21 -10.41
C ASP A 151 -3.11 26.02 -11.31
N LEU A 152 -3.69 26.80 -12.24
CA LEU A 152 -2.93 27.66 -13.15
C LEU A 152 -2.30 28.87 -12.44
N ASP A 153 -2.86 29.30 -11.31
CA ASP A 153 -2.36 30.42 -10.52
C ASP A 153 -1.17 30.00 -9.62
N GLY A 154 -0.90 28.69 -9.57
CA GLY A 154 0.21 28.09 -8.82
C GLY A 154 -0.15 27.75 -7.38
N ASP A 155 -1.41 27.98 -6.99
CA ASP A 155 -1.93 27.57 -5.70
C ASP A 155 -2.06 26.05 -5.69
N GLY A 156 -1.63 25.45 -4.58
CA GLY A 156 -1.70 24.01 -4.40
C GLY A 156 -3.13 23.53 -4.31
N ILE A 157 -3.52 22.58 -5.15
CA ILE A 157 -4.80 21.87 -5.04
C ILE A 157 -4.64 20.69 -4.08
N GLY A 158 -3.52 19.97 -4.20
CA GLY A 158 -3.28 18.81 -3.36
C GLY A 158 -1.95 18.14 -3.64
N MET A 159 -1.72 17.05 -2.92
CA MET A 159 -0.52 16.24 -3.00
C MET A 159 -0.84 14.76 -2.83
N LEU A 160 -0.13 13.90 -3.57
CA LEU A 160 -0.04 12.47 -3.32
C LEU A 160 1.42 12.08 -3.08
N SER A 161 1.72 11.43 -1.97
CA SER A 161 3.06 10.97 -1.61
C SER A 161 3.08 9.45 -1.45
N TRP A 162 4.13 8.79 -1.91
CA TRP A 162 4.38 7.36 -1.69
C TRP A 162 5.65 7.19 -0.87
N PHE A 163 5.55 6.37 0.18
CA PHE A 163 6.67 5.94 1.00
C PHE A 163 6.40 4.55 1.57
N ALA A 164 7.42 3.69 1.59
CA ALA A 164 7.31 2.33 2.08
C ALA A 164 7.50 2.28 3.60
N VAL A 165 6.38 2.25 4.35
CA VAL A 165 6.38 1.91 5.78
C VAL A 165 4.98 1.49 6.23
N HIS A 166 4.87 0.51 7.12
CA HIS A 166 3.60 0.16 7.74
C HIS A 166 3.04 1.29 8.63
N ALA A 167 1.72 1.45 8.61
CA ALA A 167 0.97 2.29 9.54
C ALA A 167 0.57 1.51 10.81
N VAL A 168 1.62 1.11 11.56
CA VAL A 168 1.56 0.31 12.80
C VAL A 168 2.34 0.96 13.96
N SER A 169 2.51 2.29 13.94
CA SER A 169 3.12 3.00 15.08
C SER A 169 2.21 2.94 16.32
N MET A 170 0.90 2.95 16.12
CA MET A 170 -0.10 2.59 17.12
C MET A 170 -0.19 1.07 17.21
N ASN A 171 0.29 0.49 18.31
CA ASN A 171 0.31 -0.96 18.47
C ASN A 171 -1.08 -1.55 18.80
N TYR A 172 -1.17 -2.88 18.83
CA TYR A 172 -2.42 -3.64 19.04
C TYR A 172 -3.10 -3.42 20.40
N THR A 173 -2.46 -2.74 21.36
CA THR A 173 -3.10 -2.38 22.64
C THR A 173 -3.94 -1.09 22.55
N ASN A 174 -3.79 -0.34 21.47
CA ASN A 174 -4.60 0.83 21.15
C ASN A 174 -6.09 0.47 21.04
N ARG A 175 -6.96 1.37 21.50
CA ARG A 175 -8.42 1.26 21.36
C ARG A 175 -9.06 2.48 20.69
N MET A 176 -8.24 3.43 20.24
CA MET A 176 -8.68 4.67 19.61
C MET A 176 -8.63 4.52 18.08
N VAL A 177 -9.68 4.92 17.38
CA VAL A 177 -9.64 4.99 15.91
C VAL A 177 -8.58 6.01 15.49
N SER A 178 -7.69 5.62 14.59
CA SER A 178 -6.56 6.44 14.14
C SER A 178 -6.13 6.09 12.72
N SER A 179 -5.62 7.08 12.00
CA SER A 179 -4.97 6.95 10.70
C SER A 179 -3.45 6.78 10.79
N ASP A 180 -2.94 6.58 12.00
CA ASP A 180 -1.54 6.25 12.33
C ASP A 180 -0.53 7.27 11.75
N ASN A 181 0.68 6.83 11.42
CA ASN A 181 1.78 7.68 10.98
C ASN A 181 1.55 8.34 9.61
N MET A 182 1.03 7.60 8.62
CA MET A 182 0.67 8.12 7.29
C MET A 182 -0.45 9.17 7.37
N GLY A 183 -1.45 8.90 8.21
CA GLY A 183 -2.53 9.82 8.49
C GLY A 183 -2.08 11.06 9.23
N TYR A 184 -1.16 10.93 10.18
CA TYR A 184 -0.57 12.07 10.88
C TYR A 184 0.25 12.96 9.94
N ALA A 185 1.03 12.37 9.02
CA ALA A 185 1.73 13.11 7.97
C ALA A 185 0.75 13.89 7.07
N SER A 186 -0.36 13.24 6.69
CA SER A 186 -1.43 13.86 5.90
C SER A 186 -2.07 15.04 6.64
N TYR A 187 -2.39 14.83 7.93
CA TYR A 187 -2.94 15.85 8.82
C TYR A 187 -2.04 17.08 8.93
N LEU A 188 -0.73 16.90 9.10
CA LEU A 188 0.22 18.01 9.20
C LEU A 188 0.23 18.87 7.92
N LEU A 189 0.25 18.24 6.75
CA LEU A 189 0.27 18.99 5.48
C LEU A 189 -1.03 19.73 5.24
N GLU A 190 -2.16 19.10 5.52
CA GLU A 190 -3.48 19.75 5.40
C GLU A 190 -3.59 20.94 6.35
N GLN A 191 -3.13 20.82 7.60
CA GLN A 191 -3.14 21.94 8.54
C GLN A 191 -2.21 23.09 8.10
N ASP A 192 -1.04 22.78 7.52
CA ASP A 192 -0.10 23.79 7.04
C ASP A 192 -0.62 24.57 5.82
N LYS A 193 -1.41 23.90 4.95
CA LYS A 193 -1.97 24.48 3.73
C LYS A 193 -3.35 25.10 3.92
N ASN A 194 -4.22 24.49 4.72
CA ASN A 194 -5.57 24.99 5.04
C ASN A 194 -5.54 25.90 6.28
N ARG A 195 -4.69 26.94 6.25
CA ARG A 195 -4.51 27.82 7.41
C ARG A 195 -5.82 28.47 7.84
N GLY A 196 -6.09 28.44 9.15
CA GLY A 196 -7.31 28.98 9.74
C GLY A 196 -8.53 28.07 9.62
N GLN A 197 -8.40 26.89 9.01
CA GLN A 197 -9.43 25.85 8.99
C GLN A 197 -9.22 24.85 10.14
N LEU A 198 -10.31 24.19 10.53
CA LEU A 198 -10.24 23.08 11.47
C LEU A 198 -9.75 21.80 10.79
N PRO A 199 -9.19 20.83 11.54
CA PRO A 199 -8.83 19.53 11.00
C PRO A 199 -9.97 18.86 10.22
N GLY A 200 -9.65 18.36 9.02
CA GLY A 200 -10.63 17.75 8.10
C GLY A 200 -11.45 18.75 7.30
N GLN A 201 -11.15 20.05 7.39
CA GLN A 201 -11.72 21.12 6.56
C GLN A 201 -10.66 21.76 5.68
N GLY A 202 -11.09 22.55 4.70
CA GLY A 202 -10.24 23.22 3.73
C GLY A 202 -10.26 22.58 2.34
N GLY A 203 -9.65 23.28 1.38
CA GLY A 203 -9.66 22.86 -0.02
C GLY A 203 -8.44 22.03 -0.44
N PHE A 204 -7.32 22.17 0.28
CA PHE A 204 -6.11 21.40 -0.01
C PHE A 204 -6.24 19.98 0.54
N VAL A 205 -5.92 18.97 -0.27
CA VAL A 205 -5.95 17.56 0.13
C VAL A 205 -4.53 16.97 0.07
N ALA A 206 -4.12 16.31 1.16
CA ALA A 206 -2.86 15.57 1.22
C ALA A 206 -3.12 14.06 1.36
N GLY A 207 -2.75 13.29 0.35
CA GLY A 207 -2.72 11.83 0.40
C GLY A 207 -1.31 11.32 0.63
N PHE A 208 -1.13 10.49 1.66
CA PHE A 208 0.08 9.67 1.84
C PHE A 208 -0.33 8.21 1.63
N SER A 209 0.11 7.64 0.51
CA SER A 209 -0.22 6.29 0.06
C SER A 209 0.82 5.29 0.55
N SER A 210 0.34 4.07 0.77
CA SER A 210 1.18 2.88 0.86
C SER A 210 1.97 2.64 -0.43
N SER A 211 3.07 1.90 -0.29
CA SER A 211 3.96 1.42 -1.36
C SER A 211 4.28 -0.07 -1.10
N ASN A 212 5.48 -0.54 -1.44
CA ASN A 212 6.05 -1.84 -1.04
C ASN A 212 6.44 -1.87 0.45
N LEU A 213 5.44 -1.90 1.33
CA LEU A 213 5.63 -1.84 2.79
C LEU A 213 5.74 -3.20 3.50
N GLY A 214 5.64 -4.33 2.79
CA GLY A 214 5.37 -5.66 3.35
C GLY A 214 6.34 -6.15 4.44
N ASP A 215 7.62 -5.79 4.37
CA ASP A 215 8.62 -6.10 5.40
C ASP A 215 9.17 -4.82 6.08
N VAL A 216 8.45 -3.70 5.99
CA VAL A 216 8.92 -2.39 6.44
C VAL A 216 8.14 -1.87 7.64
N SER A 217 8.80 -1.81 8.80
CA SER A 217 8.23 -1.39 10.08
C SER A 217 8.60 0.07 10.43
N PRO A 218 7.69 0.85 11.06
CA PRO A 218 8.00 2.16 11.63
C PRO A 218 8.69 2.08 13.02
N ASN A 219 8.81 0.88 13.59
CA ASN A 219 9.31 0.66 14.95
C ASN A 219 10.85 0.59 14.96
N THR A 220 11.47 1.76 14.78
CA THR A 220 12.90 1.90 14.47
C THR A 220 13.88 1.58 15.61
N LYS A 221 13.42 1.39 16.86
CA LYS A 221 14.28 0.86 17.95
C LYS A 221 14.54 -0.65 17.80
N GLY A 222 13.85 -1.31 16.87
CA GLY A 222 14.01 -2.71 16.56
C GLY A 222 13.38 -3.65 17.60
N PRO A 223 13.45 -4.97 17.34
CA PRO A 223 12.79 -5.99 18.14
C PRO A 223 13.57 -6.38 19.40
N HIS A 224 12.91 -6.31 20.56
CA HIS A 224 13.45 -6.72 21.86
C HIS A 224 12.47 -7.61 22.65
N CYS A 225 13.01 -8.47 23.50
CA CYS A 225 12.25 -9.29 24.41
C CYS A 225 11.62 -8.43 25.51
N MET A 226 10.29 -8.41 25.60
CA MET A 226 9.55 -7.51 26.50
C MET A 226 9.90 -7.65 27.99
N ASN A 227 10.46 -8.79 28.41
CA ASN A 227 10.82 -9.05 29.81
C ASN A 227 12.27 -8.72 30.16
N THR A 228 13.21 -8.87 29.22
CA THR A 228 14.65 -8.71 29.47
C THR A 228 15.23 -7.45 28.84
N GLY A 229 14.56 -6.88 27.82
CA GLY A 229 15.10 -5.80 27.00
C GLY A 229 16.27 -6.22 26.11
N LEU A 230 16.56 -7.52 26.01
CA LEU A 230 17.58 -8.05 25.10
C LEU A 230 17.03 -8.12 23.67
N PRO A 231 17.89 -8.04 22.64
CA PRO A 231 17.48 -8.27 21.25
C PRO A 231 16.80 -9.62 21.08
N CYS A 232 15.75 -9.66 20.26
CA CYS A 232 15.09 -10.92 19.92
C CYS A 232 16.00 -11.84 19.08
N ASP A 233 15.63 -13.13 19.03
CA ASP A 233 16.25 -14.04 18.07
C ASP A 233 16.09 -13.54 16.63
N TYR A 234 17.21 -13.46 15.91
CA TYR A 234 17.30 -12.83 14.60
C TYR A 234 16.52 -13.59 13.51
N LEU A 235 16.45 -14.92 13.62
CA LEU A 235 15.84 -15.77 12.59
C LEU A 235 14.33 -15.89 12.78
N ASN A 236 13.92 -16.19 14.01
CA ASN A 236 12.55 -16.61 14.32
C ASN A 236 11.72 -15.49 14.98
N SER A 237 12.33 -14.34 15.27
CA SER A 237 11.70 -13.22 16.00
C SER A 237 11.09 -13.70 17.33
N SER A 238 11.85 -14.46 18.10
CA SER A 238 11.37 -15.17 19.30
C SER A 238 12.19 -14.83 20.54
N CYS A 239 11.63 -15.11 21.72
CA CYS A 239 12.30 -14.95 23.01
C CYS A 239 11.93 -16.12 23.95
N PRO A 240 12.78 -16.48 24.93
CA PRO A 240 12.59 -17.70 25.74
C PRO A 240 11.30 -17.76 26.57
N THR A 241 10.71 -16.63 26.98
CA THR A 241 9.59 -16.62 27.96
C THR A 241 8.49 -15.59 27.71
N LYS A 242 8.68 -14.61 26.82
CA LYS A 242 7.67 -13.59 26.46
C LYS A 242 7.77 -13.26 24.97
N GLN A 243 6.79 -12.53 24.46
CA GLN A 243 6.74 -12.13 23.07
C GLN A 243 7.90 -11.17 22.71
N CYS A 244 8.40 -11.33 21.49
CA CYS A 244 9.29 -10.37 20.84
C CYS A 244 8.47 -9.19 20.31
N GLY A 245 8.89 -7.96 20.58
CA GLY A 245 8.20 -6.76 20.08
C GLY A 245 9.18 -5.67 19.64
N ALA A 246 8.86 -5.01 18.53
CA ALA A 246 9.57 -3.83 18.06
C ALA A 246 8.94 -2.55 18.63
N PHE A 247 9.78 -1.54 18.90
CA PHE A 247 9.34 -0.28 19.50
C PHE A 247 9.65 0.93 18.62
N GLY A 248 8.73 1.89 18.61
CA GLY A 248 8.91 3.17 17.94
C GLY A 248 9.89 4.11 18.67
N PRO A 249 10.27 5.21 18.01
CA PRO A 249 11.27 6.15 18.51
C PRO A 249 10.81 6.94 19.75
N GLY A 250 9.50 7.12 19.97
CA GLY A 250 8.94 7.91 21.07
C GLY A 250 8.98 7.22 22.43
N ALA A 251 8.53 7.94 23.47
CA ALA A 251 8.32 7.39 24.81
C ALA A 251 7.08 6.48 24.89
N ASP A 252 6.10 6.72 24.03
CA ASP A 252 4.91 5.89 23.87
C ASP A 252 4.51 5.75 22.38
N MET A 253 3.40 5.07 22.12
CA MET A 253 2.90 4.83 20.75
C MET A 253 2.41 6.12 20.07
N PHE A 254 1.85 7.07 20.82
CA PHE A 254 1.34 8.33 20.26
C PHE A 254 2.50 9.22 19.85
N GLU A 255 3.53 9.32 20.70
CA GLU A 255 4.75 10.05 20.37
C GLU A 255 5.51 9.37 19.22
N SER A 256 5.57 8.04 19.20
CA SER A 256 6.17 7.31 18.07
C SER A 256 5.45 7.60 16.77
N THR A 257 4.11 7.54 16.77
CA THR A 257 3.26 7.89 15.62
C THR A 257 3.51 9.32 15.17
N ARG A 258 3.61 10.26 16.12
CA ARG A 258 3.90 11.67 15.85
C ARG A 258 5.28 11.86 15.21
N ILE A 259 6.32 11.23 15.73
CA ILE A 259 7.70 11.35 15.22
C ILE A 259 7.77 10.78 13.80
N ILE A 260 7.29 9.55 13.59
CA ILE A 260 7.33 8.91 12.28
C ILE A 260 6.49 9.69 11.26
N GLY A 261 5.26 10.10 11.62
CA GLY A 261 4.42 10.91 10.74
C GLY A 261 5.00 12.29 10.42
N HIS A 262 5.66 12.95 11.38
CA HIS A 262 6.36 14.21 11.14
C HIS A 262 7.58 14.04 10.23
N ASN A 263 8.26 12.91 10.29
CA ASN A 263 9.36 12.61 9.38
C ASN A 263 8.85 12.36 7.96
N ILE A 264 7.75 11.61 7.81
CA ILE A 264 7.10 11.33 6.50
C ILE A 264 6.56 12.59 5.85
N TYR A 265 6.10 13.56 6.65
CA TYR A 265 5.48 14.81 6.20
C TYR A 265 6.23 15.55 5.06
N MET A 266 7.57 15.60 5.08
CA MET A 266 8.47 16.05 4.00
C MET A 266 7.95 17.19 3.10
N LYS A 267 7.42 18.28 3.69
CA LYS A 267 6.82 19.41 2.94
C LYS A 267 7.76 20.07 1.95
N GLU A 268 9.06 19.94 2.16
CA GLU A 268 10.12 20.49 1.32
C GLU A 268 10.07 19.88 -0.08
N LEU A 269 9.73 18.58 -0.19
CA LEU A 269 9.56 17.91 -1.49
C LEU A 269 8.40 18.49 -2.29
N TYR A 270 7.30 18.86 -1.61
CA TYR A 270 6.20 19.57 -2.25
C TYR A 270 6.62 20.98 -2.70
N GLY A 271 7.35 21.71 -1.85
CA GLY A 271 7.78 23.09 -2.13
C GLY A 271 8.77 23.19 -3.29
N THR A 272 9.61 22.17 -3.47
CA THR A 272 10.70 22.14 -4.46
C THR A 272 10.39 21.34 -5.73
N ALA A 273 9.19 20.78 -5.85
CA ALA A 273 8.77 20.06 -7.05
C ALA A 273 8.70 21.00 -8.27
N VAL A 274 9.64 20.82 -9.20
CA VAL A 274 9.78 21.61 -10.44
C VAL A 274 9.67 20.75 -11.71
N GLU A 275 9.81 19.43 -11.60
CA GLU A 275 9.71 18.55 -12.76
C GLU A 275 8.23 18.33 -13.11
N GLU A 276 7.77 18.96 -14.18
CA GLU A 276 6.39 18.83 -14.63
C GLU A 276 6.13 17.46 -15.26
N VAL A 277 5.02 16.84 -14.89
CA VAL A 277 4.51 15.61 -15.48
C VAL A 277 3.56 15.99 -16.61
N THR A 278 3.98 15.71 -17.84
CA THR A 278 3.19 15.94 -19.06
C THR A 278 3.11 14.64 -19.87
N GLY A 279 2.08 14.54 -20.72
CA GLY A 279 1.86 13.40 -21.59
C GLY A 279 0.42 12.90 -21.54
N VAL A 280 0.20 11.73 -22.10
CA VAL A 280 -1.13 11.10 -22.23
C VAL A 280 -1.47 10.23 -21.02
N LEU A 281 -2.76 10.00 -20.81
CA LEU A 281 -3.27 9.06 -19.82
C LEU A 281 -3.43 7.68 -20.47
N HIS A 282 -2.86 6.64 -19.88
CA HIS A 282 -3.16 5.25 -20.24
C HIS A 282 -3.67 4.49 -19.02
N LEU A 283 -4.57 3.55 -19.30
CA LEU A 283 -5.34 2.80 -18.32
C LEU A 283 -5.39 1.35 -18.78
N ALA A 284 -5.08 0.42 -17.88
CA ALA A 284 -5.28 -1.00 -18.12
C ALA A 284 -5.67 -1.69 -16.81
N HIS A 285 -6.63 -2.60 -16.91
CA HIS A 285 -7.12 -3.42 -15.82
C HIS A 285 -7.43 -4.82 -16.34
N GLN A 286 -7.21 -5.81 -15.48
CA GLN A 286 -7.59 -7.18 -15.74
C GLN A 286 -7.94 -7.90 -14.43
N TRP A 287 -9.00 -8.71 -14.45
CA TRP A 287 -9.20 -9.75 -13.45
C TRP A 287 -8.34 -10.95 -13.79
N VAL A 288 -7.49 -11.34 -12.84
CA VAL A 288 -6.61 -12.49 -12.99
C VAL A 288 -7.04 -13.56 -12.00
N ASN A 289 -7.34 -14.75 -12.50
CA ASN A 289 -7.47 -15.92 -11.64
C ASN A 289 -6.06 -16.35 -11.20
N MET A 290 -5.63 -15.87 -10.04
CA MET A 290 -4.27 -16.10 -9.57
C MET A 290 -4.04 -17.57 -9.13
N THR A 291 -5.10 -18.39 -9.02
CA THR A 291 -5.01 -19.87 -8.87
C THR A 291 -4.62 -20.62 -10.14
N ASP A 292 -4.59 -19.95 -11.29
CA ASP A 292 -4.34 -20.57 -12.59
C ASP A 292 -3.44 -19.69 -13.46
N VAL A 293 -2.40 -19.13 -12.83
CA VAL A 293 -1.37 -18.35 -13.52
C VAL A 293 -0.16 -19.23 -13.78
N THR A 294 0.17 -19.34 -15.06
CA THR A 294 1.38 -20.01 -15.54
C THR A 294 2.53 -19.01 -15.58
N VAL A 295 3.56 -19.22 -14.74
CA VAL A 295 4.75 -18.37 -14.66
C VAL A 295 5.92 -19.09 -15.33
N GLN A 296 6.51 -18.45 -16.35
CA GLN A 296 7.74 -18.93 -16.99
C GLN A 296 8.96 -18.34 -16.28
N ILE A 297 9.70 -19.19 -15.56
CA ILE A 297 10.89 -18.78 -14.80
C ILE A 297 12.11 -18.69 -15.73
N ASN A 298 12.24 -19.65 -16.65
CA ASN A 298 13.26 -19.67 -17.68
C ASN A 298 12.76 -20.47 -18.90
N ALA A 299 13.64 -20.65 -19.90
CA ALA A 299 13.29 -21.33 -21.15
C ALA A 299 12.76 -22.77 -20.98
N THR A 300 13.02 -23.42 -19.83
CA THR A 300 12.70 -24.83 -19.58
C THR A 300 11.81 -25.08 -18.37
N HIS A 301 11.57 -24.06 -17.53
CA HIS A 301 10.85 -24.20 -16.27
C HIS A 301 9.65 -23.26 -16.21
N THR A 302 8.50 -23.87 -16.02
CA THR A 302 7.21 -23.20 -15.89
C THR A 302 6.50 -23.77 -14.67
N VAL A 303 5.88 -22.90 -13.88
CA VAL A 303 5.15 -23.29 -12.66
C VAL A 303 3.74 -22.72 -12.74
N SER A 304 2.74 -23.48 -12.31
CA SER A 304 1.37 -23.03 -12.11
C SER A 304 1.07 -23.04 -10.62
N ASN A 305 0.59 -21.94 -10.08
CA ASN A 305 0.44 -21.77 -8.62
C ASN A 305 -1.00 -21.99 -8.14
N THR A 306 -1.12 -22.54 -6.93
CA THR A 306 -2.32 -22.46 -6.09
C THR A 306 -2.11 -21.41 -4.98
N HIS A 307 -3.17 -21.00 -4.26
CA HIS A 307 -3.10 -19.99 -3.19
C HIS A 307 -3.32 -20.57 -1.80
N ILE A 308 -2.40 -20.31 -0.87
CA ILE A 308 -2.43 -20.87 0.49
C ILE A 308 -1.69 -19.98 1.50
N MET A 309 -2.22 -19.95 2.73
CA MET A 309 -1.58 -19.38 3.92
C MET A 309 -0.78 -20.40 4.73
N GLU A 310 0.28 -19.92 5.37
CA GLU A 310 1.31 -20.70 6.09
C GLU A 310 1.10 -20.75 7.62
N ASN A 311 1.73 -21.68 8.32
CA ASN A 311 1.90 -21.63 9.79
C ASN A 311 2.48 -20.29 10.31
N SER A 312 3.51 -19.72 9.67
CA SER A 312 4.10 -18.44 10.05
C SER A 312 3.11 -17.27 9.98
N PHE A 313 1.98 -17.38 9.27
CA PHE A 313 0.89 -16.40 9.32
C PHE A 313 0.37 -16.22 10.76
N ALA A 314 0.23 -17.33 11.50
CA ALA A 314 -0.27 -17.31 12.86
C ALA A 314 0.76 -16.80 13.89
N ALA A 315 2.02 -16.60 13.48
CA ALA A 315 3.07 -16.03 14.34
C ALA A 315 2.95 -14.51 14.47
N GLY A 316 2.24 -13.84 13.55
CA GLY A 316 2.27 -12.39 13.42
C GLY A 316 3.67 -11.88 13.09
N THR A 317 3.98 -10.65 13.48
CA THR A 317 5.28 -10.02 13.25
C THR A 317 5.84 -9.40 14.53
N THR A 318 7.01 -8.77 14.44
CA THR A 318 7.55 -7.97 15.55
C THR A 318 6.73 -6.71 15.84
N ASP A 319 5.88 -6.25 14.92
CA ASP A 319 5.00 -5.09 15.11
C ASP A 319 3.69 -5.44 15.84
N GLY A 320 3.37 -6.74 15.88
CA GLY A 320 2.19 -7.31 16.52
C GLY A 320 2.24 -8.82 16.32
N GLY A 321 2.63 -9.54 17.37
CA GLY A 321 2.78 -11.00 17.26
C GLY A 321 1.47 -11.74 17.51
N GLY A 322 1.45 -13.01 17.12
CA GLY A 322 0.29 -13.90 17.29
C GLY A 322 0.12 -14.45 18.70
N ASP A 323 -1.11 -14.86 19.01
CA ASP A 323 -1.51 -15.35 20.34
C ASP A 323 -1.27 -16.86 20.55
N LEU A 324 -0.91 -17.59 19.49
CA LEU A 324 -0.90 -19.06 19.46
C LEU A 324 0.51 -19.68 19.51
N ASN A 325 1.51 -18.94 19.99
CA ASN A 325 2.91 -19.41 20.15
C ASN A 325 3.58 -19.94 18.86
N PHE A 326 3.08 -19.56 17.68
CA PHE A 326 3.79 -19.80 16.44
C PHE A 326 5.03 -18.90 16.35
N THR A 327 6.07 -19.39 15.69
CA THR A 327 7.28 -18.62 15.37
C THR A 327 7.36 -18.36 13.87
N GLN A 328 7.92 -17.21 13.50
CA GLN A 328 8.21 -16.93 12.10
C GLN A 328 9.32 -17.87 11.57
N GLY A 329 9.33 -18.12 10.27
CA GLY A 329 10.36 -18.95 9.62
C GLY A 329 10.11 -20.46 9.73
N ALA A 330 8.90 -20.90 10.11
CA ALA A 330 8.56 -22.30 10.18
C ALA A 330 8.45 -22.93 8.78
N VAL A 331 9.39 -23.83 8.46
CA VAL A 331 9.42 -24.59 7.20
C VAL A 331 8.90 -26.03 7.35
N GLU A 332 8.56 -26.42 8.57
CA GLU A 332 7.96 -27.71 8.89
C GLU A 332 6.61 -27.52 9.59
N GLY A 333 5.68 -28.45 9.35
CA GLY A 333 4.38 -28.47 10.01
C GLY A 333 4.49 -28.87 11.48
N ASP A 334 3.52 -28.46 12.29
CA ASP A 334 3.35 -28.97 13.64
C ASP A 334 2.22 -30.02 13.62
N PRO A 335 2.46 -31.27 14.05
CA PRO A 335 1.47 -32.34 13.95
C PRO A 335 0.14 -32.05 14.66
N PHE A 336 0.17 -31.25 15.72
CA PHE A 336 -1.05 -30.86 16.44
C PHE A 336 -1.87 -29.85 15.61
N TRP A 337 -1.24 -28.82 15.05
CA TRP A 337 -1.90 -27.86 14.17
C TRP A 337 -2.33 -28.46 12.83
N ASP A 338 -1.54 -29.37 12.26
CA ASP A 338 -1.91 -30.13 11.07
C ASP A 338 -3.18 -30.95 11.30
N GLY A 339 -3.29 -31.62 12.46
CA GLY A 339 -4.49 -32.36 12.84
C GLY A 339 -5.72 -31.46 12.99
N ILE A 340 -5.57 -30.27 13.56
CA ILE A 340 -6.66 -29.28 13.67
C ILE A 340 -7.09 -28.79 12.29
N ARG A 341 -6.14 -28.41 11.43
CA ARG A 341 -6.41 -28.02 10.04
C ARG A 341 -7.18 -29.13 9.31
N ASP A 342 -6.66 -30.35 9.36
CA ASP A 342 -7.24 -31.49 8.64
C ASP A 342 -8.68 -31.78 9.10
N ALA A 343 -8.96 -31.60 10.39
CA ALA A 343 -10.30 -31.75 10.94
C ALA A 343 -11.27 -30.60 10.58
N LEU A 344 -10.77 -29.37 10.43
CA LEU A 344 -11.62 -28.19 10.21
C LEU A 344 -11.82 -27.83 8.74
N VAL A 345 -10.75 -27.91 7.93
CA VAL A 345 -10.73 -27.45 6.53
C VAL A 345 -10.30 -28.54 5.54
N GLY A 346 -9.99 -29.73 6.02
CA GLY A 346 -9.62 -30.88 5.21
C GLY A 346 -8.13 -30.99 4.92
N VAL A 347 -7.69 -32.20 4.56
CA VAL A 347 -6.28 -32.51 4.26
C VAL A 347 -5.87 -31.87 2.93
N PRO A 348 -4.80 -31.05 2.88
CA PRO A 348 -4.28 -30.50 1.63
C PRO A 348 -3.82 -31.59 0.66
N SER A 349 -4.12 -31.45 -0.63
CA SER A 349 -3.70 -32.43 -1.63
C SER A 349 -2.16 -32.49 -1.79
N ASN A 350 -1.62 -33.61 -2.29
CA ASN A 350 -0.17 -33.72 -2.54
C ASN A 350 0.34 -32.67 -3.55
N GLN A 351 -0.47 -32.35 -4.56
CA GLN A 351 -0.13 -31.31 -5.54
C GLN A 351 -0.03 -29.94 -4.86
N THR A 352 -0.98 -29.66 -3.99
CA THR A 352 -1.07 -28.44 -3.19
C THR A 352 0.13 -28.31 -2.24
N GLN A 353 0.50 -29.38 -1.53
CA GLN A 353 1.68 -29.41 -0.67
C GLN A 353 2.98 -29.21 -1.47
N ALA A 354 3.12 -29.89 -2.62
CA ALA A 354 4.29 -29.75 -3.47
C ALA A 354 4.41 -28.34 -4.09
N CYS A 355 3.28 -27.74 -4.49
CA CYS A 355 3.23 -26.39 -5.05
C CYS A 355 3.67 -25.32 -4.05
N HIS A 356 3.35 -25.52 -2.76
CA HIS A 356 3.65 -24.53 -1.72
C HIS A 356 4.96 -24.78 -1.00
N HIS A 357 5.62 -25.93 -1.18
CA HIS A 357 6.89 -26.21 -0.55
C HIS A 357 7.89 -25.05 -0.68
N PRO A 358 8.57 -24.62 0.40
CA PRO A 358 8.64 -25.24 1.74
C PRO A 358 7.57 -24.77 2.74
N LYS A 359 6.50 -24.10 2.29
CA LYS A 359 5.45 -23.54 3.16
C LYS A 359 4.57 -24.64 3.80
N PRO A 360 4.56 -24.80 5.13
CA PRO A 360 3.57 -25.65 5.80
C PRO A 360 2.18 -25.00 5.76
N ILE A 361 1.21 -25.72 5.20
CA ILE A 361 -0.12 -25.19 4.87
C ILE A 361 -0.99 -25.06 6.13
N LEU A 362 -1.57 -23.88 6.39
CA LEU A 362 -2.54 -23.68 7.47
C LEU A 362 -3.97 -23.44 6.95
N PHE A 363 -4.15 -22.62 5.91
CA PHE A 363 -5.47 -22.36 5.30
C PHE A 363 -5.40 -22.28 3.77
N ASN A 364 -6.37 -22.88 3.08
CA ASN A 364 -6.49 -22.83 1.62
C ASN A 364 -7.55 -21.79 1.21
N THR A 365 -7.16 -20.78 0.43
CA THR A 365 -8.04 -19.69 -0.03
C THR A 365 -7.74 -19.40 -1.50
N GLY A 366 -8.66 -19.72 -2.42
CA GLY A 366 -8.50 -19.42 -3.86
C GLY A 366 -9.16 -18.10 -4.26
N GLU A 367 -8.49 -17.26 -5.06
CA GLU A 367 -8.98 -15.90 -5.35
C GLU A 367 -8.74 -15.43 -6.80
N ILE A 368 -9.71 -14.65 -7.30
CA ILE A 368 -9.58 -13.77 -8.46
C ILE A 368 -9.14 -12.42 -7.93
N VAL A 369 -8.16 -11.80 -8.59
CA VAL A 369 -7.51 -10.58 -8.11
C VAL A 369 -7.47 -9.54 -9.23
N ASP A 370 -7.69 -8.27 -8.88
CA ASP A 370 -7.51 -7.12 -9.76
C ASP A 370 -6.02 -6.80 -9.97
N VAL A 371 -5.59 -6.69 -11.24
CA VAL A 371 -4.30 -6.08 -11.60
C VAL A 371 -4.58 -4.85 -12.46
N GLN A 372 -4.00 -3.70 -12.07
CA GLN A 372 -4.29 -2.43 -12.72
C GLN A 372 -3.06 -1.52 -12.77
N ILE A 373 -2.96 -0.76 -13.86
CA ILE A 373 -1.95 0.29 -14.04
C ILE A 373 -2.60 1.54 -14.64
N ILE A 374 -2.24 2.70 -14.07
CA ILE A 374 -2.59 4.02 -14.58
C ILE A 374 -1.29 4.77 -14.87
N THR A 375 -1.10 5.25 -16.10
CA THR A 375 0.04 6.11 -16.45
C THR A 375 -0.41 7.53 -16.69
N VAL A 376 0.13 8.48 -15.93
CA VAL A 376 -0.07 9.91 -16.11
C VAL A 376 1.23 10.47 -16.71
N GLY A 377 1.26 10.63 -18.03
CA GLY A 377 2.47 11.06 -18.73
C GLY A 377 3.66 10.15 -18.45
N SER A 378 4.68 10.66 -17.75
CA SER A 378 5.90 9.93 -17.40
C SER A 378 5.86 9.18 -16.06
N VAL A 379 4.69 9.10 -15.41
CA VAL A 379 4.52 8.45 -14.10
C VAL A 379 3.54 7.29 -14.23
N ALA A 380 3.95 6.10 -13.79
CA ALA A 380 3.09 4.92 -13.72
C ALA A 380 2.74 4.61 -12.26
N VAL A 381 1.45 4.45 -12.00
CA VAL A 381 0.90 3.96 -10.73
C VAL A 381 0.45 2.53 -10.97
N VAL A 382 1.10 1.58 -10.31
CA VAL A 382 0.76 0.15 -10.36
C VAL A 382 -0.03 -0.19 -9.11
N ALA A 383 -1.30 -0.54 -9.27
CA ALA A 383 -2.16 -0.92 -8.15
C ALA A 383 -1.91 -2.38 -7.81
N VAL A 384 -1.22 -2.60 -6.69
CA VAL A 384 -0.87 -3.94 -6.23
C VAL A 384 -1.87 -4.40 -5.16
N PRO A 385 -2.53 -5.55 -5.34
CA PRO A 385 -3.59 -6.06 -4.47
C PRO A 385 -3.01 -6.82 -3.25
N GLY A 386 -2.08 -6.19 -2.53
CA GLY A 386 -1.40 -6.80 -1.39
C GLY A 386 -0.19 -6.02 -0.92
N GLU A 387 0.61 -6.64 -0.06
CA GLU A 387 1.79 -6.04 0.56
C GLU A 387 3.07 -6.59 -0.07
N MET A 388 3.67 -5.83 -0.99
CA MET A 388 4.98 -6.18 -1.57
C MET A 388 6.12 -5.85 -0.59
N THR A 389 7.12 -6.73 -0.51
CA THR A 389 8.39 -6.53 0.20
C THR A 389 9.40 -5.75 -0.64
#